data_AF-A0A2T6D7K7-F1
#
_entry.id   AF-A0A2T6D7K7-F1
#
_cell.length_a   1.000
_cell.length_b   1.000
_cell.length_c   1.000
_cell.angle_alpha   90.00
_cell.angle_beta   90.00
_cell.angle_gamma   90.00
#
_symmetry.space_group_name_H-M   'P 1'
#
loop_
_entity.id
_entity.type
_entity.pdbx_description
1 polymer ?
#
loop_
_entity_poly.entity_id
_entity_poly.type
_entity_poly.pdbx_seq_one_letter_code
_entity_poly.pdbx_strand_id
1 'polypeptide(L)'
;MGLFHLISLRILRALSELEFEYRRNNTDTRFRRKYLRALGVEFESPISIGVDFYLRDKGHLRVGRNCSFGSFTRIWNYADIEIGNDFLSAGGLTINCGGHDVETLQPTGGPIRIGDRVWAGLNVTILGGVVIGDDVVIGAGSVVTKSLPPMAVYGGVPAKKLRELDRSRCTTLWGGWGPIKMPASALAEPVALVESRLQAGDFSGALQEAKAKLEAHPSDVRLHLLRARAAVQLGQIEEFETALARALEIEPEYPPAHRLLGDLLLANGQPQVAIGHLGLVLRHAPDDIELRLKYASCLADCGQRAQAIAAFEDVLQRDPGNQTATEKLQPLRRTV
;
A
#
# COMPACT_ATOMS: atom_id res chain seq x y z
N MET A 1 33.53 11.89 23.73
CA MET A 1 32.34 11.53 22.92
C MET A 1 32.65 11.85 21.47
N GLY A 2 32.85 10.83 20.64
CA GLY A 2 33.57 10.95 19.37
C GLY A 2 32.72 11.44 18.19
N LEU A 3 33.37 12.25 17.34
CA LEU A 3 32.92 12.83 16.08
C LEU A 3 32.20 11.83 15.13
N PHE A 4 32.49 10.53 15.25
CA PHE A 4 31.85 9.44 14.52
C PHE A 4 30.33 9.32 14.74
N HIS A 5 29.80 9.71 15.90
CA HIS A 5 28.38 9.52 16.20
C HIS A 5 27.48 10.59 15.53
N LEU A 6 27.96 11.83 15.42
CA LEU A 6 27.23 12.93 14.76
C LEU A 6 27.20 12.79 13.23
N ILE A 7 28.23 12.19 12.65
CA ILE A 7 28.31 11.91 11.21
C ILE A 7 27.25 10.86 10.82
N SER A 8 26.92 9.91 11.72
CA SER A 8 25.93 8.86 11.45
C SER A 8 24.50 9.38 11.26
N LEU A 9 24.05 10.35 12.07
CA LEU A 9 22.64 10.81 12.05
C LEU A 9 22.33 11.72 10.86
N ARG A 10 23.27 12.57 10.44
CA ARG A 10 23.09 13.45 9.27
C ARG A 10 23.13 12.66 7.97
N ILE A 11 23.99 11.63 7.90
CA ILE A 11 24.05 10.72 6.76
C ILE A 11 22.79 9.85 6.71
N LEU A 12 22.30 9.33 7.84
CA LEU A 12 21.05 8.55 7.89
C LEU A 12 19.83 9.38 7.47
N ARG A 13 19.75 10.64 7.90
CA ARG A 13 18.68 11.54 7.50
C ARG A 13 18.75 11.90 6.02
N ALA A 14 19.95 12.22 5.52
CA ALA A 14 20.18 12.50 4.11
C ALA A 14 19.91 11.27 3.22
N LEU A 15 20.27 10.06 3.67
CA LEU A 15 19.99 8.80 2.96
C LEU A 15 18.50 8.42 3.03
N SER A 16 17.79 8.74 4.12
CA SER A 16 16.34 8.55 4.25
C SER A 16 15.57 9.53 3.34
N GLU A 17 16.02 10.79 3.27
CA GLU A 17 15.46 11.83 2.39
C GLU A 17 15.73 11.51 0.90
N LEU A 18 16.92 11.00 0.54
CA LEU A 18 17.22 10.47 -0.81
C LEU A 18 16.42 9.19 -1.16
N GLU A 19 15.99 8.42 -0.16
CA GLU A 19 15.21 7.18 -0.34
C GLU A 19 13.72 7.46 -0.61
N PHE A 20 13.20 8.63 -0.19
CA PHE A 20 11.84 9.10 -0.51
C PHE A 20 11.67 9.39 -2.02
N GLU A 21 12.67 10.00 -2.66
CA GLU A 21 12.66 10.25 -4.11
C GLU A 21 12.86 8.98 -4.95
N TYR A 22 13.36 7.87 -4.38
CA TYR A 22 13.73 6.67 -5.12
C TYR A 22 12.78 5.45 -4.95
N ARG A 23 11.77 5.47 -4.07
CA ARG A 23 11.00 4.26 -3.71
C ARG A 23 9.49 4.31 -3.96
N ARG A 24 9.12 4.25 -5.25
CA ARG A 24 7.81 3.69 -5.67
C ARG A 24 7.80 2.16 -5.78
N ASN A 25 8.93 1.43 -5.64
CA ASN A 25 8.97 -0.01 -5.97
C ASN A 25 10.05 -0.92 -5.31
N ASN A 26 10.67 -0.61 -4.16
CA ASN A 26 11.61 -1.60 -3.57
C ASN A 26 11.74 -1.56 -2.05
N THR A 27 11.61 -2.72 -1.39
CA THR A 27 11.71 -2.98 0.06
C THR A 27 13.09 -3.55 0.43
N ASP A 28 14.20 -2.98 -0.09
CA ASP A 28 15.51 -3.56 0.19
C ASP A 28 15.98 -3.26 1.63
N THR A 29 15.88 -4.27 2.51
CA THR A 29 16.33 -4.28 3.91
C THR A 29 17.81 -4.65 4.07
N ARG A 30 18.53 -4.97 2.97
CA ARG A 30 19.93 -5.46 3.04
C ARG A 30 20.89 -4.43 3.64
N PHE A 31 20.71 -3.14 3.33
CA PHE A 31 21.55 -2.08 3.88
C PHE A 31 21.38 -1.92 5.39
N ARG A 32 20.13 -1.87 5.87
CA ARG A 32 19.81 -1.75 7.31
C ARG A 32 20.36 -2.93 8.13
N ARG A 33 20.29 -4.15 7.59
CA ARG A 33 20.90 -5.35 8.21
C ARG A 33 22.42 -5.26 8.32
N LYS A 34 23.12 -4.79 7.28
CA LYS A 34 24.58 -4.57 7.33
C LYS A 34 24.95 -3.53 8.38
N TYR A 35 24.17 -2.46 8.48
CA TYR A 35 24.38 -1.41 9.48
C TYR A 35 24.22 -1.91 10.92
N LEU A 36 23.17 -2.69 11.21
CA LEU A 36 22.98 -3.28 12.55
C LEU A 36 24.18 -4.14 12.99
N ARG A 37 24.72 -4.98 12.08
CA ARG A 37 25.93 -5.76 12.38
C ARG A 37 27.14 -4.87 12.69
N ALA A 38 27.29 -3.75 11.97
CA ALA A 38 28.37 -2.80 12.23
C ALA A 38 28.23 -2.09 13.59
N LEU A 39 27.01 -2.01 14.13
CA LEU A 39 26.75 -1.52 15.49
C LEU A 39 26.94 -2.58 16.58
N GLY A 40 27.24 -3.84 16.22
CA GLY A 40 27.39 -4.94 17.17
C GLY A 40 26.07 -5.61 17.57
N VAL A 41 24.98 -5.35 16.85
CA VAL A 41 23.68 -6.00 17.11
C VAL A 41 23.69 -7.43 16.61
N GLU A 42 23.31 -8.36 17.47
CA GLU A 42 23.17 -9.77 17.15
C GLU A 42 21.76 -10.04 16.63
N PHE A 43 21.63 -10.63 15.44
CA PHE A 43 20.32 -11.02 14.92
C PHE A 43 20.32 -12.25 14.02
N GLU A 44 19.23 -12.99 14.07
CA GLU A 44 18.95 -14.12 13.17
C GLU A 44 18.00 -13.71 12.05
N SER A 45 18.27 -14.10 10.80
CA SER A 45 17.41 -13.77 9.65
C SER A 45 16.23 -14.74 9.50
N PRO A 46 15.09 -14.32 8.91
CA PRO A 46 14.84 -13.00 8.32
C PRO A 46 14.52 -11.95 9.39
N ILE A 47 14.98 -10.72 9.15
CA ILE A 47 14.48 -9.54 9.86
C ILE A 47 14.07 -8.45 8.87
N SER A 48 13.03 -7.70 9.23
CA SER A 48 12.56 -6.52 8.50
C SER A 48 12.64 -5.28 9.38
N ILE A 49 13.06 -4.16 8.79
CA ILE A 49 13.25 -2.89 9.50
C ILE A 49 12.64 -1.80 8.63
N GLY A 50 11.65 -1.10 9.17
CA GLY A 50 10.99 0.02 8.52
C GLY A 50 11.89 1.24 8.33
N VAL A 51 11.34 2.26 7.68
CA VAL A 51 12.02 3.55 7.50
C VAL A 51 12.12 4.32 8.82
N ASP A 52 13.06 5.25 8.93
CA ASP A 52 13.28 6.07 10.13
C ASP A 52 13.43 5.28 11.43
N PHE A 53 14.13 4.15 11.35
CA PHE A 53 14.54 3.35 12.50
C PHE A 53 15.71 4.03 13.23
N TYR A 54 15.55 4.28 14.52
CA TYR A 54 16.58 4.84 15.38
C TYR A 54 17.02 3.81 16.42
N LEU A 55 18.32 3.56 16.50
CA LEU A 55 18.93 2.73 17.54
C LEU A 55 20.10 3.47 18.17
N ARG A 56 20.05 3.56 19.49
CA ARG A 56 21.20 3.91 20.31
C ARG A 56 21.59 2.68 21.11
N ASP A 57 22.69 2.05 20.73
CA ASP A 57 23.14 0.79 21.33
C ASP A 57 24.34 0.96 22.27
N LYS A 58 24.10 0.79 23.56
CA LYS A 58 25.10 0.77 24.63
C LYS A 58 25.00 -0.45 25.54
N GLY A 59 23.89 -1.19 25.45
CA GLY A 59 23.57 -2.30 26.35
C GLY A 59 23.62 -3.67 25.70
N HIS A 60 23.99 -3.79 24.42
CA HIS A 60 23.86 -5.02 23.63
C HIS A 60 22.40 -5.35 23.30
N LEU A 61 22.12 -5.47 21.99
CA LEU A 61 20.81 -5.83 21.47
C LEU A 61 20.91 -7.16 20.75
N ARG A 62 20.12 -8.14 21.20
CA ARG A 62 19.96 -9.44 20.55
C ARG A 62 18.52 -9.62 20.06
N VAL A 63 18.37 -10.03 18.81
CA VAL A 63 17.07 -10.23 18.15
C VAL A 63 17.01 -11.62 17.52
N GLY A 64 15.97 -12.38 17.84
CA GLY A 64 15.72 -13.69 17.26
C GLY A 64 15.34 -13.63 15.77
N ARG A 65 14.92 -14.76 15.23
CA ARG A 65 14.55 -14.89 13.81
C ARG A 65 13.13 -14.43 13.56
N ASN A 66 12.85 -14.07 12.31
CA ASN A 66 11.52 -13.69 11.84
C ASN A 66 10.93 -12.48 12.59
N CYS A 67 11.79 -11.48 12.84
CA CYS A 67 11.42 -10.27 13.54
C CYS A 67 11.18 -9.11 12.58
N SER A 68 10.16 -8.30 12.83
CA SER A 68 9.81 -7.15 11.99
C SER A 68 9.56 -5.93 12.86
N PHE A 69 10.31 -4.87 12.56
CA PHE A 69 10.17 -3.58 13.20
C PHE A 69 9.50 -2.60 12.23
N GLY A 70 8.35 -2.06 12.59
CA GLY A 70 7.66 -1.04 11.80
C GLY A 70 8.47 0.25 11.69
N SER A 71 8.08 1.12 10.75
CA SER A 71 8.69 2.44 10.54
C SER A 71 8.65 3.29 11.81
N PHE A 72 9.59 4.23 11.96
CA PHE A 72 9.68 5.13 13.12
C PHE A 72 9.95 4.44 14.47
N THR A 73 10.44 3.20 14.44
CA THR A 73 10.86 2.48 15.65
C THR A 73 12.07 3.17 16.28
N ARG A 74 12.04 3.35 17.60
CA ARG A 74 13.09 4.00 18.40
C ARG A 74 13.52 3.08 19.55
N ILE A 75 14.79 2.68 19.55
CA ILE A 75 15.37 1.84 20.60
C ILE A 75 16.49 2.62 21.32
N TRP A 76 16.27 2.85 22.61
CA TRP A 76 17.23 3.44 23.54
C TRP A 76 17.81 2.33 24.42
N ASN A 77 18.83 1.65 23.89
CA ASN A 77 19.42 0.49 24.52
C ASN A 77 20.59 0.90 25.44
N TYR A 78 20.27 1.14 26.71
CA TYR A 78 21.24 1.46 27.75
C TYR A 78 21.55 0.28 28.70
N ALA A 79 20.83 -0.84 28.55
CA ALA A 79 21.01 -2.11 29.28
C ALA A 79 20.43 -3.24 28.42
N ASP A 80 20.93 -4.46 28.56
CA ASP A 80 20.65 -5.60 27.67
C ASP A 80 19.19 -5.73 27.24
N ILE A 81 19.00 -5.82 25.92
CA ILE A 81 17.70 -6.11 25.30
C ILE A 81 17.81 -7.44 24.57
N GLU A 82 16.96 -8.39 24.96
CA GLU A 82 16.77 -9.65 24.25
C GLU A 82 15.36 -9.71 23.68
N ILE A 83 15.24 -9.88 22.36
CA ILE A 83 13.98 -10.11 21.66
C ILE A 83 14.03 -11.52 21.09
N GLY A 84 13.03 -12.33 21.42
CA GLY A 84 12.85 -13.69 20.93
C GLY A 84 12.55 -13.75 19.43
N ASN A 85 12.09 -14.91 19.00
CA ASN A 85 11.68 -15.16 17.63
C ASN A 85 10.27 -14.64 17.38
N ASP A 86 9.94 -14.41 16.12
CA ASP A 86 8.56 -14.13 15.73
C ASP A 86 8.05 -12.85 16.45
N PHE A 87 8.88 -11.81 16.50
CA PHE A 87 8.48 -10.51 17.04
C PHE A 87 7.96 -9.59 15.93
N LEU A 88 6.80 -8.98 16.14
CA LEU A 88 6.23 -8.02 15.20
C LEU A 88 5.93 -6.71 15.91
N SER A 89 6.35 -5.59 15.31
CA SER A 89 5.82 -4.28 15.66
C SER A 89 5.25 -3.55 14.45
N ALA A 90 4.13 -2.87 14.68
CA ALA A 90 3.69 -1.80 13.78
C ALA A 90 4.57 -0.55 13.95
N GLY A 91 4.27 0.50 13.19
CA GLY A 91 5.04 1.74 13.23
C GLY A 91 5.07 2.41 14.62
N GLY A 92 6.17 3.09 14.93
CA GLY A 92 6.32 3.94 16.11
C GLY A 92 6.65 3.22 17.42
N LEU A 93 7.04 1.95 17.38
CA LEU A 93 7.52 1.22 18.56
C LEU A 93 8.63 2.01 19.27
N THR A 94 8.51 2.15 20.58
CA THR A 94 9.56 2.73 21.43
C THR A 94 10.00 1.73 22.48
N ILE A 95 11.28 1.37 22.49
CA ILE A 95 11.88 0.56 23.57
C ILE A 95 12.89 1.46 24.29
N ASN A 96 12.74 1.61 25.60
CA ASN A 96 13.66 2.42 26.39
C ASN A 96 14.07 1.69 27.67
N CYS A 97 15.32 1.24 27.73
CA CYS A 97 15.89 0.59 28.91
C CYS A 97 16.39 1.56 29.97
N GLY A 98 16.54 2.84 29.61
CA GLY A 98 17.08 3.87 30.49
C GLY A 98 15.99 4.72 31.13
N GLY A 99 16.28 5.16 32.35
CA GLY A 99 15.48 6.11 33.08
C GLY A 99 16.34 6.97 33.99
N HIS A 100 15.68 7.70 34.86
CA HIS A 100 16.32 8.37 35.98
C HIS A 100 15.55 8.04 37.24
N ASP A 101 16.26 7.91 38.34
CA ASP A 101 15.64 7.91 39.66
C ASP A 101 14.89 9.24 39.86
N VAL A 102 13.67 9.18 40.37
CA VAL A 102 12.77 10.35 40.37
C VAL A 102 13.14 11.39 41.41
N GLU A 103 13.91 11.01 42.44
CA GLU A 103 14.33 11.91 43.52
C GLU A 103 15.76 12.41 43.28
N THR A 104 16.68 11.49 42.99
CA THR A 104 18.11 11.78 42.86
C THR A 104 18.52 12.17 41.43
N LEU A 105 17.65 11.96 40.44
CA LEU A 105 17.92 12.15 39.01
C LEU A 105 19.10 11.33 38.47
N GLN A 106 19.62 10.37 39.25
CA GLN A 106 20.70 9.50 38.81
C GLN A 106 20.20 8.57 37.69
N PRO A 107 21.02 8.27 36.67
CA PRO A 107 20.65 7.34 35.62
C PRO A 107 20.27 5.98 36.20
N THR A 108 19.11 5.48 35.81
CA THR A 108 18.66 4.12 36.10
C THR A 108 18.50 3.35 34.81
N GLY A 109 18.42 2.03 34.92
CA GLY A 109 18.07 1.20 33.79
C GLY A 109 17.78 -0.21 34.23
N GLY A 110 17.16 -0.96 33.34
CA GLY A 110 16.89 -2.36 33.56
C GLY A 110 16.83 -3.10 32.23
N PRO A 111 17.33 -4.35 32.18
CA PRO A 111 17.27 -5.15 30.97
C PRO A 111 15.82 -5.38 30.56
N ILE A 112 15.60 -5.59 29.26
CA ILE A 112 14.30 -5.93 28.70
C ILE A 112 14.41 -7.30 28.03
N ARG A 113 13.49 -8.19 28.37
CA ARG A 113 13.32 -9.48 27.67
C ARG A 113 11.95 -9.56 27.05
N ILE A 114 11.91 -9.83 25.75
CA ILE A 114 10.69 -10.07 24.98
C ILE A 114 10.75 -11.51 24.48
N GLY A 115 9.75 -12.31 24.85
CA GLY A 115 9.63 -13.70 24.47
C GLY A 115 9.27 -13.89 22.99
N ASP A 116 8.90 -15.12 22.65
CA ASP A 116 8.56 -15.50 21.29
C ASP A 116 7.12 -15.12 20.92
N ARG A 117 6.86 -14.89 19.64
CA ARG A 117 5.50 -14.71 19.08
C ARG A 117 4.76 -13.55 19.75
N VAL A 118 5.44 -12.41 19.84
CA VAL A 118 4.93 -11.18 20.44
C VAL A 118 4.57 -10.17 19.37
N TRP A 119 3.38 -9.56 19.48
CA TRP A 119 2.92 -8.50 18.59
C TRP A 119 2.71 -7.19 19.34
N ALA A 120 3.44 -6.15 18.96
CA ALA A 120 3.25 -4.78 19.40
C ALA A 120 2.48 -3.96 18.35
N GLY A 121 1.32 -3.43 18.73
CA GLY A 121 0.53 -2.51 17.91
C GLY A 121 1.24 -1.18 17.65
N LEU A 122 0.56 -0.29 16.91
CA LEU A 122 1.09 1.03 16.55
C LEU A 122 1.42 1.83 17.81
N ASN A 123 2.57 2.52 17.84
CA ASN A 123 2.97 3.43 18.91
C ASN A 123 3.01 2.81 20.33
N VAL A 124 3.39 1.54 20.45
CA VAL A 124 3.65 0.90 21.75
C VAL A 124 4.97 1.39 22.34
N THR A 125 4.98 1.64 23.66
CA THR A 125 6.20 1.95 24.43
C THR A 125 6.50 0.86 25.45
N ILE A 126 7.74 0.37 25.51
CA ILE A 126 8.22 -0.65 26.45
C ILE A 126 9.35 -0.06 27.29
N LEU A 127 9.19 -0.07 28.61
CA LEU A 127 10.14 0.52 29.55
C LEU A 127 11.10 -0.53 30.13
N GLY A 128 12.24 -0.08 30.65
CA GLY A 128 13.31 -0.91 31.22
C GLY A 128 12.87 -1.75 32.40
N GLY A 129 13.50 -2.91 32.56
CA GLY A 129 13.28 -3.82 33.69
C GLY A 129 12.06 -4.72 33.55
N VAL A 130 11.50 -4.88 32.34
CA VAL A 130 10.31 -5.70 32.10
C VAL A 130 10.65 -6.99 31.34
N VAL A 131 9.88 -8.03 31.64
CA VAL A 131 9.86 -9.30 30.91
C VAL A 131 8.49 -9.46 30.26
N ILE A 132 8.44 -9.57 28.94
CA ILE A 132 7.25 -9.91 28.18
C ILE A 132 7.35 -11.40 27.84
N GLY A 133 6.39 -12.19 28.31
CA GLY A 133 6.33 -13.62 28.02
C GLY A 133 5.98 -13.92 26.57
N ASP A 134 6.04 -15.20 26.23
CA ASP A 134 5.64 -15.66 24.90
C ASP A 134 4.16 -15.42 24.64
N ASP A 135 3.79 -15.30 23.36
CA ASP A 135 2.40 -15.30 22.95
C ASP A 135 1.62 -14.11 23.53
N VAL A 136 2.22 -12.93 23.42
CA VAL A 136 1.67 -11.67 23.93
C VAL A 136 1.26 -10.75 22.79
N VAL A 137 0.07 -10.18 22.88
CA VAL A 137 -0.36 -9.08 22.01
C VAL A 137 -0.45 -7.81 22.85
N ILE A 138 0.16 -6.73 22.38
CA ILE A 138 0.15 -5.41 23.01
C ILE A 138 -0.62 -4.46 22.11
N GLY A 139 -1.76 -3.97 22.58
CA GLY A 139 -2.63 -3.05 21.84
C GLY A 139 -1.92 -1.74 21.49
N ALA A 140 -2.36 -1.09 20.41
CA ALA A 140 -1.81 0.18 19.97
C ALA A 140 -1.87 1.27 21.07
N GLY A 141 -0.85 2.13 21.11
CA GLY A 141 -0.73 3.24 22.05
C GLY A 141 -0.44 2.84 23.50
N SER A 142 -0.15 1.55 23.77
CA SER A 142 0.06 1.08 25.13
C SER A 142 1.46 1.39 25.67
N VAL A 143 1.55 1.58 27.00
CA VAL A 143 2.83 1.76 27.71
C VAL A 143 3.05 0.63 28.69
N VAL A 144 4.04 -0.21 28.41
CA VAL A 144 4.43 -1.36 29.23
C VAL A 144 5.39 -0.90 30.31
N THR A 145 4.87 -0.79 31.54
CA THR A 145 5.62 -0.37 32.73
C THR A 145 5.91 -1.54 33.69
N LYS A 146 5.32 -2.71 33.45
CA LYS A 146 5.48 -3.94 34.25
C LYS A 146 5.54 -5.14 33.33
N SER A 147 6.19 -6.22 33.79
CA SER A 147 6.27 -7.49 33.08
C SER A 147 4.88 -8.03 32.70
N LEU A 148 4.79 -8.60 31.50
CA LEU A 148 3.56 -9.14 30.91
C LEU A 148 3.63 -10.66 30.89
N PRO A 149 2.80 -11.37 31.66
CA PRO A 149 2.67 -12.82 31.55
C PRO A 149 2.33 -13.30 30.12
N PRO A 150 2.68 -14.55 29.76
CA PRO A 150 2.45 -15.09 28.43
C PRO A 150 0.95 -15.32 28.13
N MET A 151 0.66 -15.64 26.86
CA MET A 151 -0.64 -16.13 26.39
C MET A 151 -1.82 -15.16 26.59
N ALA A 152 -1.57 -13.86 26.49
CA ALA A 152 -2.59 -12.85 26.75
C ALA A 152 -2.48 -11.60 25.87
N VAL A 153 -3.60 -10.89 25.79
CA VAL A 153 -3.69 -9.56 25.18
C VAL A 153 -3.61 -8.52 26.29
N TYR A 154 -2.75 -7.52 26.11
CA TYR A 154 -2.56 -6.38 27.00
C TYR A 154 -2.84 -5.08 26.26
N GLY A 155 -3.28 -4.07 26.99
CA GLY A 155 -3.45 -2.74 26.42
C GLY A 155 -3.61 -1.63 27.46
N GLY A 156 -3.39 -0.39 27.04
CA GLY A 156 -3.60 0.81 27.83
C GLY A 156 -2.32 1.46 28.37
N VAL A 157 -2.50 2.51 29.16
CA VAL A 157 -1.44 3.30 29.79
C VAL A 157 -1.74 3.43 31.28
N PRO A 158 -1.11 2.63 32.17
CA PRO A 158 -0.20 1.53 31.85
C PRO A 158 -0.92 0.31 31.25
N ALA A 159 -0.17 -0.51 30.51
CA ALA A 159 -0.70 -1.72 29.89
C ALA A 159 -1.21 -2.72 30.95
N LYS A 160 -2.45 -3.15 30.80
CA LYS A 160 -3.09 -4.16 31.67
C LYS A 160 -3.61 -5.31 30.83
N LYS A 161 -3.73 -6.48 31.45
CA LYS A 161 -4.32 -7.67 30.82
C LYS A 161 -5.76 -7.38 30.45
N LEU A 162 -6.10 -7.58 29.19
CA LEU A 162 -7.45 -7.42 28.65
C LEU A 162 -8.18 -8.76 28.58
N ARG A 163 -7.50 -9.79 28.07
CA ARG A 163 -8.03 -11.16 27.97
C ARG A 163 -6.92 -12.18 27.72
N GLU A 164 -7.23 -13.45 27.95
CA GLU A 164 -6.39 -14.57 27.51
C GLU A 164 -6.46 -14.75 25.98
N LEU A 165 -5.40 -15.33 25.41
CA LEU A 165 -5.40 -15.90 24.08
C LEU A 165 -5.85 -17.36 24.14
N ASP A 166 -6.71 -17.74 23.22
CA ASP A 166 -7.04 -19.14 22.95
C ASP A 166 -6.39 -19.56 21.63
N ARG A 167 -5.53 -20.57 21.68
CA ARG A 167 -4.81 -21.11 20.53
C ARG A 167 -5.39 -22.40 19.99
N SER A 168 -6.44 -22.93 20.61
CA SER A 168 -7.07 -24.19 20.23
C SER A 168 -7.58 -24.21 18.77
N ARG A 169 -7.86 -23.04 18.20
CA ARG A 169 -8.39 -22.88 16.83
C ARG A 169 -7.38 -22.32 15.83
N CYS A 170 -6.13 -22.11 16.24
CA CYS A 170 -5.12 -21.49 15.40
C CYS A 170 -4.38 -22.56 14.59
N THR A 171 -4.69 -22.68 13.30
CA THR A 171 -4.02 -23.63 12.39
C THR A 171 -2.67 -23.12 11.88
N THR A 172 -2.47 -21.80 11.90
CA THR A 172 -1.19 -21.12 11.59
C THR A 172 -1.08 -19.84 12.40
N LEU A 173 0.07 -19.59 13.02
CA LEU A 173 0.32 -18.38 13.83
C LEU A 173 0.90 -17.21 13.02
N TRP A 174 1.43 -17.48 11.83
CA TRP A 174 2.16 -16.52 11.01
C TRP A 174 1.75 -16.61 9.54
N GLY A 175 1.10 -15.55 9.04
CA GLY A 175 1.13 -15.18 7.63
C GLY A 175 1.94 -13.90 7.56
N GLY A 176 3.02 -13.86 6.78
CA GLY A 176 3.84 -12.64 6.65
C GLY A 176 3.04 -11.44 6.14
N TRP A 177 3.74 -10.39 5.70
CA TRP A 177 3.15 -9.26 4.95
C TRP A 177 2.66 -9.68 3.54
N GLY A 178 2.07 -10.87 3.41
CA GLY A 178 1.18 -11.16 2.29
C GLY A 178 0.01 -10.18 2.31
N PRO A 179 -0.71 -10.04 1.19
CA PRO A 179 -1.94 -9.24 1.18
C PRO A 179 -2.80 -9.64 2.37
N ILE A 180 -3.35 -8.66 3.09
CA ILE A 180 -4.23 -8.89 4.23
C ILE A 180 -5.25 -9.95 3.79
N LYS A 181 -5.13 -11.17 4.33
CA LYS A 181 -6.09 -12.24 4.06
C LYS A 181 -7.36 -11.89 4.82
N MET A 182 -8.18 -11.03 4.21
CA MET A 182 -9.56 -10.86 4.62
C MET A 182 -10.23 -12.24 4.50
N PRO A 183 -11.06 -12.65 5.49
CA PRO A 183 -11.79 -13.90 5.38
C PRO A 183 -12.58 -13.89 4.07
N ALA A 184 -12.55 -14.98 3.30
CA ALA A 184 -13.23 -15.07 2.00
C ALA A 184 -14.74 -14.75 2.10
N SER A 185 -15.33 -14.92 3.28
CA SER A 185 -16.72 -14.53 3.58
C SER A 185 -16.97 -13.02 3.64
N ALA A 186 -15.91 -12.19 3.73
CA ALA A 186 -15.96 -10.73 3.63
C ALA A 186 -15.64 -10.24 2.20
N LEU A 187 -15.36 -11.14 1.26
CA LEU A 187 -14.94 -10.87 -0.12
C LEU A 187 -15.86 -11.55 -1.15
N ALA A 188 -17.18 -11.50 -0.96
CA ALA A 188 -17.97 -11.26 -2.16
C ALA A 188 -17.66 -9.80 -2.52
N GLU A 189 -16.67 -9.56 -3.39
CA GLU A 189 -16.38 -8.19 -3.84
C GLU A 189 -17.73 -7.55 -4.21
N PRO A 190 -18.00 -6.31 -3.75
CA PRO A 190 -19.26 -5.66 -4.08
C PRO A 190 -19.54 -5.73 -5.59
N VAL A 191 -18.51 -5.73 -6.41
CA VAL A 191 -18.64 -5.81 -7.86
C VAL A 191 -18.93 -7.21 -8.44
N ALA A 192 -18.59 -8.32 -7.77
CA ALA A 192 -18.45 -9.63 -8.43
C ALA A 192 -19.77 -10.14 -9.03
N LEU A 193 -20.87 -10.00 -8.29
CA LEU A 193 -22.20 -10.37 -8.78
C LEU A 193 -22.67 -9.42 -9.91
N VAL A 194 -22.35 -8.13 -9.80
CA VAL A 194 -22.69 -7.14 -10.84
C VAL A 194 -21.95 -7.46 -12.15
N GLU A 195 -20.65 -7.75 -12.06
CA GLU A 195 -19.81 -8.13 -13.20
C GLU A 195 -20.29 -9.44 -13.83
N SER A 196 -20.60 -10.44 -13.01
CA SER A 196 -21.14 -11.71 -13.49
C SER A 196 -22.46 -11.53 -14.24
N ARG A 197 -23.36 -10.67 -13.75
CA ARG A 197 -24.62 -10.35 -14.44
C ARG A 197 -24.40 -9.59 -15.75
N LEU A 198 -23.48 -8.62 -15.77
CA LEU A 198 -23.08 -7.92 -16.99
C LEU A 198 -22.53 -8.89 -18.05
N GLN A 199 -21.69 -9.84 -17.65
CA GLN A 199 -21.15 -10.87 -18.56
C GLN A 199 -22.24 -11.81 -19.08
N ALA A 200 -23.24 -12.12 -18.24
CA ALA A 200 -24.40 -12.93 -18.62
C ALA A 200 -25.43 -12.18 -19.49
N GLY A 201 -25.25 -10.88 -19.74
CA GLY A 201 -26.21 -10.04 -20.46
C GLY A 201 -27.45 -9.64 -19.63
N ASP A 202 -27.47 -9.95 -18.34
CA ASP A 202 -28.52 -9.54 -17.41
C ASP A 202 -28.26 -8.09 -16.95
N PHE A 203 -28.49 -7.14 -17.85
CA PHE A 203 -28.18 -5.73 -17.60
C PHE A 203 -29.14 -5.09 -16.59
N SER A 204 -30.42 -5.50 -16.57
CA SER A 204 -31.39 -5.02 -15.59
C SER A 204 -31.05 -5.51 -14.17
N GLY A 205 -30.70 -6.79 -14.03
CA GLY A 205 -30.24 -7.34 -12.77
C GLY A 205 -28.91 -6.73 -12.33
N ALA A 206 -27.96 -6.51 -13.25
CA ALA A 206 -26.71 -5.84 -12.94
C ALA A 206 -26.93 -4.40 -12.42
N LEU A 207 -27.82 -3.64 -13.06
CA LEU A 207 -28.15 -2.28 -12.64
C LEU A 207 -28.77 -2.26 -11.24
N GLN A 208 -29.74 -3.14 -10.98
CA GLN A 208 -30.40 -3.24 -9.67
C GLN A 208 -29.41 -3.64 -8.58
N GLU A 209 -28.57 -4.64 -8.85
CA GLU A 209 -27.55 -5.11 -7.92
C GLU A 209 -26.52 -4.02 -7.62
N ALA A 210 -26.06 -3.29 -8.64
CA ALA A 210 -25.13 -2.18 -8.46
C ALA A 210 -25.73 -1.09 -7.57
N LYS A 211 -27.00 -0.70 -7.79
CA LYS A 211 -27.71 0.27 -6.94
C LYS A 211 -27.82 -0.21 -5.49
N ALA A 212 -28.24 -1.45 -5.26
CA ALA A 212 -28.37 -2.01 -3.92
C ALA A 212 -27.03 -2.01 -3.17
N LYS A 213 -25.94 -2.40 -3.85
CA LYS A 213 -24.62 -2.44 -3.22
C LYS A 213 -24.04 -1.05 -2.95
N LEU A 214 -24.41 -0.05 -3.75
CA LEU A 214 -24.05 1.35 -3.51
C LEU A 214 -24.71 1.93 -2.25
N GLU A 215 -25.82 1.37 -1.75
CA GLU A 215 -26.40 1.79 -0.47
C GLU A 215 -25.43 1.51 0.69
N ALA A 216 -24.71 0.39 0.64
CA ALA A 216 -23.70 0.01 1.63
C ALA A 216 -22.31 0.62 1.32
N HIS A 217 -22.01 0.88 0.04
CA HIS A 217 -20.71 1.34 -0.45
C HIS A 217 -20.84 2.58 -1.35
N PRO A 218 -21.33 3.72 -0.84
CA PRO A 218 -21.73 4.87 -1.67
C PRO A 218 -20.58 5.55 -2.43
N SER A 219 -19.34 5.34 -2.00
CA SER A 219 -18.12 5.90 -2.60
C SER A 219 -17.32 4.89 -3.42
N ASP A 220 -17.86 3.69 -3.71
CA ASP A 220 -17.17 2.71 -4.53
C ASP A 220 -17.25 3.09 -6.02
N VAL A 221 -16.14 3.59 -6.56
CA VAL A 221 -16.00 4.03 -7.94
C VAL A 221 -16.28 2.91 -8.95
N ARG A 222 -15.94 1.66 -8.61
CA ARG A 222 -16.13 0.49 -9.50
C ARG A 222 -17.61 0.18 -9.63
N LEU A 223 -18.36 0.22 -8.53
CA LEU A 223 -19.81 0.02 -8.57
C LEU A 223 -20.53 1.10 -9.40
N HIS A 224 -20.14 2.37 -9.25
CA HIS A 224 -20.68 3.45 -10.09
C HIS A 224 -20.35 3.24 -11.58
N LEU A 225 -19.15 2.77 -11.92
CA LEU A 225 -18.81 2.40 -13.31
C LEU A 225 -19.68 1.24 -13.82
N LEU A 226 -19.86 0.18 -13.05
CA LEU A 226 -20.64 -0.98 -13.48
C LEU A 226 -22.12 -0.64 -13.64
N ARG A 227 -22.65 0.21 -12.75
CA ARG A 227 -23.98 0.84 -12.89
C ARG A 227 -24.09 1.61 -14.21
N ALA A 228 -23.10 2.45 -14.53
CA ALA A 228 -23.05 3.19 -15.79
C ALA A 228 -23.01 2.25 -17.01
N ARG A 229 -22.19 1.19 -16.98
CA ARG A 229 -22.12 0.18 -18.05
C ARG A 229 -23.45 -0.53 -18.27
N ALA A 230 -24.13 -0.93 -17.20
CA ALA A 230 -25.44 -1.57 -17.28
C ALA A 230 -26.50 -0.60 -17.86
N ALA A 231 -26.49 0.66 -17.43
CA ALA A 231 -27.41 1.69 -17.92
C ALA A 231 -27.25 1.96 -19.42
N VAL A 232 -26.01 1.99 -19.94
CA VAL A 232 -25.71 2.12 -21.38
C VAL A 232 -26.36 0.99 -22.18
N GLN A 233 -26.21 -0.25 -21.73
CA GLN A 233 -26.77 -1.42 -22.43
C GLN A 233 -28.30 -1.43 -22.42
N LEU A 234 -28.91 -0.79 -21.43
CA LEU A 234 -30.36 -0.62 -21.31
C LEU A 234 -30.89 0.63 -22.03
N GLY A 235 -30.03 1.47 -22.61
CA GLY A 235 -30.41 2.74 -23.21
C GLY A 235 -30.89 3.80 -22.21
N GLN A 236 -30.56 3.64 -20.91
CA GLN A 236 -30.96 4.55 -19.85
C GLN A 236 -29.94 5.69 -19.71
N ILE A 237 -30.11 6.74 -20.49
CA ILE A 237 -29.13 7.85 -20.62
C ILE A 237 -28.96 8.61 -19.30
N GLU A 238 -30.05 9.03 -18.65
CA GLU A 238 -29.99 9.79 -17.38
C GLU A 238 -29.28 9.01 -16.27
N GLU A 239 -29.54 7.69 -16.23
CA GLU A 239 -28.95 6.78 -15.25
C GLU A 239 -27.45 6.60 -15.50
N PHE A 240 -27.04 6.50 -16.77
CA PHE A 240 -25.64 6.46 -17.17
C PHE A 240 -24.91 7.74 -16.77
N GLU A 241 -25.45 8.91 -17.13
CA GLU A 241 -24.84 10.21 -16.82
C GLU A 241 -24.67 10.39 -15.31
N THR A 242 -25.70 10.08 -14.53
CA THR A 242 -25.67 10.16 -13.07
C THR A 242 -24.60 9.25 -12.47
N ALA A 243 -24.57 7.98 -12.87
CA ALA A 243 -23.64 7.00 -12.34
C ALA A 243 -22.18 7.35 -12.71
N LEU A 244 -21.95 7.77 -13.94
CA LEU A 244 -20.64 8.11 -14.44
C LEU A 244 -20.11 9.43 -13.86
N ALA A 245 -20.97 10.45 -13.74
CA ALA A 245 -20.62 11.69 -13.05
C ALA A 245 -20.18 11.38 -11.62
N ARG A 246 -20.91 10.51 -10.91
CA ARG A 246 -20.53 10.13 -9.56
C ARG A 246 -19.19 9.39 -9.49
N ALA A 247 -18.89 8.51 -10.46
CA ALA A 247 -17.59 7.84 -10.53
C ALA A 247 -16.44 8.86 -10.69
N LEU A 248 -16.61 9.85 -11.57
CA LEU A 248 -15.60 10.89 -11.84
C LEU A 248 -15.53 11.98 -10.75
N GLU A 249 -16.59 12.19 -9.97
CA GLU A 249 -16.53 13.01 -8.76
C GLU A 249 -15.67 12.36 -7.67
N ILE A 250 -15.73 11.03 -7.54
CA ILE A 250 -14.95 10.28 -6.54
C ILE A 250 -13.49 10.18 -6.99
N GLU A 251 -13.25 9.75 -8.23
CA GLU A 251 -11.92 9.63 -8.82
C GLU A 251 -11.87 10.32 -10.21
N PRO A 252 -11.41 11.58 -10.28
CA PRO A 252 -11.44 12.39 -11.50
C PRO A 252 -10.63 11.85 -12.69
N GLU A 253 -9.60 11.04 -12.44
CA GLU A 253 -8.78 10.44 -13.50
C GLU A 253 -9.00 8.93 -13.64
N TYR A 254 -10.13 8.40 -13.14
CA TYR A 254 -10.39 6.95 -13.15
C TYR A 254 -10.41 6.35 -14.57
N PRO A 255 -9.38 5.57 -14.97
CA PRO A 255 -9.19 5.23 -16.39
C PRO A 255 -10.35 4.43 -17.01
N PRO A 256 -10.97 3.45 -16.32
CA PRO A 256 -12.10 2.72 -16.88
C PRO A 256 -13.33 3.61 -17.18
N ALA A 257 -13.57 4.68 -16.40
CA ALA A 257 -14.66 5.62 -16.67
C ALA A 257 -14.37 6.46 -17.92
N HIS A 258 -13.13 6.96 -18.07
CA HIS A 258 -12.72 7.67 -19.29
C HIS A 258 -12.69 6.77 -20.52
N ARG A 259 -12.36 5.48 -20.39
CA ARG A 259 -12.44 4.52 -21.49
C ARG A 259 -13.89 4.34 -21.94
N LEU A 260 -14.82 4.13 -21.00
CA LEU A 260 -16.25 4.03 -21.32
C LEU A 260 -16.79 5.28 -22.03
N LEU A 261 -16.43 6.47 -21.55
CA LEU A 261 -16.78 7.74 -22.21
C LEU A 261 -16.18 7.86 -23.61
N GLY A 262 -14.88 7.61 -23.76
CA GLY A 262 -14.20 7.69 -25.04
C GLY A 262 -14.83 6.74 -26.07
N ASP A 263 -15.16 5.52 -25.66
CA ASP A 263 -15.79 4.53 -26.52
C ASP A 263 -17.20 4.97 -26.98
N LEU A 264 -18.01 5.53 -26.07
CA LEU A 264 -19.34 6.04 -26.38
C LEU A 264 -19.32 7.29 -27.26
N LEU A 265 -18.42 8.23 -26.99
CA LEU A 265 -18.25 9.43 -27.80
C LEU A 265 -17.88 9.07 -29.24
N LEU A 266 -17.02 8.06 -29.42
CA LEU A 266 -16.67 7.57 -30.75
C LEU A 266 -17.83 6.87 -31.44
N ALA A 267 -18.59 6.04 -30.72
CA ALA A 267 -19.81 5.43 -31.27
C ALA A 267 -20.83 6.49 -31.72
N ASN A 268 -20.88 7.64 -31.03
CA ASN A 268 -21.76 8.77 -31.35
C ASN A 268 -21.14 9.77 -32.35
N GLY A 269 -20.01 9.46 -32.98
CA GLY A 269 -19.40 10.31 -33.99
C GLY A 269 -18.81 11.62 -33.45
N GLN A 270 -18.37 11.63 -32.19
CA GLN A 270 -17.75 12.78 -31.51
C GLN A 270 -16.24 12.56 -31.22
N PRO A 271 -15.40 12.29 -32.24
CA PRO A 271 -13.99 11.97 -32.04
C PRO A 271 -13.18 13.10 -31.42
N GLN A 272 -13.57 14.36 -31.66
CA GLN A 272 -12.85 15.51 -31.11
C GLN A 272 -12.88 15.55 -29.58
N VAL A 273 -14.02 15.19 -28.98
CA VAL A 273 -14.17 15.13 -27.52
C VAL A 273 -13.50 13.87 -26.96
N ALA A 274 -13.60 12.75 -27.69
CA ALA A 274 -13.00 11.48 -27.28
C ALA A 274 -11.47 11.55 -27.10
N ILE A 275 -10.76 12.36 -27.89
CA ILE A 275 -9.30 12.55 -27.79
C ILE A 275 -8.88 12.89 -26.34
N GLY A 276 -9.61 13.78 -25.66
CA GLY A 276 -9.29 14.17 -24.29
C GLY A 276 -9.37 12.98 -23.32
N HIS A 277 -10.45 12.21 -23.40
CA HIS A 277 -10.66 11.04 -22.54
C HIS A 277 -9.68 9.90 -22.84
N LEU A 278 -9.46 9.57 -24.11
CA LEU A 278 -8.50 8.55 -24.51
C LEU A 278 -7.07 8.92 -24.09
N GLY A 279 -6.72 10.21 -24.17
CA GLY A 279 -5.44 10.73 -23.69
C GLY A 279 -5.24 10.52 -22.19
N LEU A 280 -6.29 10.68 -21.37
CA LEU A 280 -6.23 10.36 -19.94
C LEU A 280 -5.97 8.87 -19.71
N VAL A 281 -6.69 7.99 -20.42
CA VAL A 281 -6.50 6.53 -20.28
C VAL A 281 -5.05 6.12 -20.66
N LEU A 282 -4.49 6.71 -21.71
CA LEU A 282 -3.11 6.43 -22.16
C LEU A 282 -2.04 6.83 -21.14
N ARG A 283 -2.29 7.80 -20.25
CA ARG A 283 -1.33 8.14 -19.17
C ARG A 283 -1.14 6.98 -18.20
N HIS A 284 -2.18 6.17 -18.00
CA HIS A 284 -2.15 5.01 -17.10
C HIS A 284 -1.77 3.71 -17.82
N ALA A 285 -2.03 3.62 -19.12
CA ALA A 285 -1.70 2.48 -19.97
C ALA A 285 -0.84 2.92 -21.17
N PRO A 286 0.40 3.41 -20.96
CA PRO A 286 1.21 3.95 -22.04
C PRO A 286 1.57 2.90 -23.09
N ASP A 287 1.59 1.62 -22.73
CA ASP A 287 1.96 0.52 -23.62
C ASP A 287 0.77 -0.15 -24.31
N ASP A 288 -0.46 0.34 -24.10
CA ASP A 288 -1.66 -0.17 -24.79
C ASP A 288 -1.66 0.31 -26.26
N ILE A 289 -1.15 -0.55 -27.14
CA ILE A 289 -1.02 -0.29 -28.59
C ILE A 289 -2.39 -0.07 -29.24
N GLU A 290 -3.41 -0.82 -28.83
CA GLU A 290 -4.76 -0.72 -29.39
C GLU A 290 -5.39 0.63 -29.05
N LEU A 291 -5.31 1.02 -27.78
CA LEU A 291 -5.79 2.32 -27.32
C LEU A 291 -5.05 3.48 -28.02
N ARG A 292 -3.74 3.33 -28.23
CA ARG A 292 -2.93 4.33 -28.92
C ARG A 292 -3.28 4.46 -30.40
N LEU A 293 -3.51 3.35 -31.09
CA LEU A 293 -4.04 3.34 -32.46
C LEU A 293 -5.39 4.03 -32.56
N LYS A 294 -6.27 3.79 -31.57
CA LYS A 294 -7.57 4.44 -31.48
C LYS A 294 -7.41 5.95 -31.31
N TYR A 295 -6.57 6.39 -30.37
CA TYR A 295 -6.25 7.80 -30.15
C TYR A 295 -5.65 8.47 -31.40
N ALA A 296 -4.68 7.84 -32.06
CA ALA A 296 -4.06 8.33 -33.29
C ALA A 296 -5.07 8.45 -34.44
N SER A 297 -5.99 7.48 -34.57
CA SER A 297 -7.07 7.55 -35.56
C SER A 297 -8.02 8.72 -35.28
N CYS A 298 -8.39 8.95 -34.02
CA CYS A 298 -9.24 10.10 -33.65
C CYS A 298 -8.58 11.43 -34.02
N LEU A 299 -7.28 11.57 -33.78
CA LEU A 299 -6.52 12.76 -34.17
C LEU A 299 -6.54 12.97 -35.68
N ALA A 300 -6.39 11.89 -36.48
CA ALA A 300 -6.43 11.96 -37.93
C ALA A 300 -7.82 12.38 -38.44
N ASP A 301 -8.88 11.78 -37.91
CA ASP A 301 -10.27 12.05 -38.30
C ASP A 301 -10.69 13.48 -37.95
N CYS A 302 -10.10 14.06 -36.90
CA CYS A 302 -10.30 15.46 -36.52
C CYS A 302 -9.40 16.45 -37.26
N GLY A 303 -8.59 16.01 -38.22
CA GLY A 303 -7.69 16.87 -38.99
C GLY A 303 -6.47 17.36 -38.19
N GLN A 304 -6.20 16.81 -37.00
CA GLN A 304 -5.02 17.13 -36.17
C GLN A 304 -3.78 16.41 -36.70
N ARG A 305 -3.44 16.69 -37.97
CA ARG A 305 -2.48 15.94 -38.78
C ARG A 305 -1.13 15.74 -38.12
N ALA A 306 -0.51 16.80 -37.60
CA ALA A 306 0.82 16.73 -36.99
C ALA A 306 0.83 15.80 -35.76
N GLN A 307 -0.19 15.89 -34.92
CA GLN A 307 -0.33 15.03 -33.74
C GLN A 307 -0.65 13.59 -34.12
N ALA A 308 -1.49 13.38 -35.15
CA ALA A 308 -1.80 12.06 -35.66
C ALA A 308 -0.56 11.34 -36.21
N ILE A 309 0.27 12.04 -36.99
CA ILE A 309 1.55 11.51 -37.49
C ILE A 309 2.43 11.07 -36.33
N ALA A 310 2.65 11.95 -35.35
CA ALA A 310 3.46 11.63 -34.17
C ALA A 310 2.92 10.42 -33.41
N ALA A 311 1.61 10.34 -33.20
CA ALA A 311 0.97 9.23 -32.50
C ALA A 311 1.09 7.90 -33.27
N PHE A 312 0.96 7.89 -34.60
CA PHE A 312 1.16 6.69 -35.42
C PHE A 312 2.63 6.26 -35.48
N GLU A 313 3.58 7.19 -35.54
CA GLU A 313 5.01 6.89 -35.45
C GLU A 313 5.35 6.27 -34.09
N ASP A 314 4.76 6.78 -33.02
CA ASP A 314 4.93 6.26 -31.67
C ASP A 314 4.33 4.85 -31.47
N VAL A 315 3.28 4.50 -32.24
CA VAL A 315 2.80 3.12 -32.37
C VAL A 315 3.84 2.26 -33.09
N LEU A 316 4.31 2.67 -34.27
CA LEU A 316 5.28 1.90 -35.08
C LEU A 316 6.64 1.73 -34.39
N GLN A 317 7.01 2.65 -33.49
CA GLN A 317 8.21 2.49 -32.69
C GLN A 317 8.11 1.32 -31.69
N ARG A 318 6.90 1.05 -31.17
CA ARG A 318 6.65 -0.03 -30.20
C ARG A 318 6.21 -1.33 -30.85
N ASP A 319 5.45 -1.22 -31.94
CA ASP A 319 5.02 -2.33 -32.77
C ASP A 319 5.36 -2.03 -34.24
N PRO A 320 6.61 -2.30 -34.67
CA PRO A 320 7.06 -2.03 -36.04
C PRO A 320 6.28 -2.80 -37.12
N GLY A 321 5.59 -3.89 -36.75
CA GLY A 321 4.77 -4.69 -37.65
C GLY A 321 3.33 -4.20 -37.78
N ASN A 322 2.96 -3.08 -37.13
CA ASN A 322 1.57 -2.64 -37.09
C ASN A 322 1.08 -2.14 -38.46
N GLN A 323 0.36 -3.01 -39.17
CA GLN A 323 -0.16 -2.72 -40.50
C GLN A 323 -1.15 -1.54 -40.47
N THR A 324 -2.04 -1.49 -39.48
CA THR A 324 -3.04 -0.42 -39.33
C THR A 324 -2.38 0.96 -39.19
N ALA A 325 -1.35 1.08 -38.35
CA ALA A 325 -0.61 2.34 -38.22
C ALA A 325 0.08 2.73 -39.53
N THR A 326 0.68 1.77 -40.23
CA THR A 326 1.38 2.02 -41.50
C THR A 326 0.42 2.53 -42.57
N GLU A 327 -0.71 1.86 -42.77
CA GLU A 327 -1.72 2.22 -43.76
C GLU A 327 -2.32 3.60 -43.49
N LYS A 328 -2.63 3.91 -42.23
CA LYS A 328 -3.19 5.21 -41.84
C LYS A 328 -2.17 6.35 -41.88
N LEU A 329 -0.88 6.06 -41.67
CA LEU A 329 0.19 7.08 -41.71
C LEU A 329 0.55 7.50 -43.14
N GLN A 330 0.48 6.60 -44.13
CA GLN A 330 0.85 6.89 -45.52
C GLN A 330 0.11 8.11 -46.13
N PRO A 331 -1.23 8.23 -46.09
CA PRO A 331 -1.93 9.39 -46.65
C PRO A 331 -1.64 10.68 -45.87
N LEU A 332 -1.39 10.59 -44.56
CA LEU A 332 -1.02 11.71 -43.71
C LEU A 332 0.39 12.26 -43.99
N ARG A 333 1.21 11.59 -44.79
CA ARG A 333 2.53 12.10 -45.24
C ARG A 333 2.51 12.67 -46.66
N ARG A 334 1.58 12.21 -47.52
CA ARG A 334 1.57 12.52 -48.97
C ARG A 334 0.93 13.86 -49.33
N THR A 335 0.14 14.44 -48.43
CA THR A 335 -0.46 15.77 -48.61
C THR A 335 0.53 16.83 -48.13
N VAL A 336 1.37 17.34 -49.05
CA VAL A 336 2.14 18.59 -48.92
C VAL A 336 1.76 19.44 -50.11
#